data_AF-A0A0P1AN83-F1
#
_entry.id   AF-A0A0P1AN83-F1
#
_cell.length_a   1.000
_cell.length_b   1.000
_cell.length_c   1.000
_cell.angle_alpha   90.00
_cell.angle_beta   90.00
_cell.angle_gamma   90.00
#
_symmetry.space_group_name_H-M   'P 1'
#
loop_
_entity.id
_entity.type
_entity.pdbx_description
1 polymer ?
#
loop_
_entity_poly.entity_id
_entity_poly.type
_entity_poly.pdbx_seq_one_letter_code
_entity_poly.pdbx_strand_id
1 'polypeptide(L)'
;MNITDVFDAISGYEEQLVAQGEAIGMEHGREQGILEGHELGIMKGAEIGSELGFYQGCYLIWNHMLQNEELKNKIPLRAAKSIASFGMLLENFELKNLVDEDIVQDLLRIRAKFKVITAITGLRETLVNRYSQ
;
A
#
# COMPACT_ATOMS: atom_id res chain seq x y z
N MET A 1 -59.62 13.00 19.29
CA MET A 1 -58.62 11.93 19.38
C MET A 1 -59.07 11.01 20.50
N ASN A 2 -59.43 9.77 20.19
CA ASN A 2 -59.95 8.80 21.16
C ASN A 2 -58.77 8.13 21.89
N ILE A 3 -58.97 7.66 23.12
CA ILE A 3 -57.90 7.02 23.92
C ILE A 3 -57.34 5.77 23.23
N THR A 4 -58.18 5.07 22.48
CA THR A 4 -57.81 3.89 21.69
C THR A 4 -56.82 4.25 20.57
N ASP A 5 -57.05 5.37 19.87
CA ASP A 5 -56.16 5.85 18.80
C ASP A 5 -54.74 6.17 19.33
N VAL A 6 -54.63 6.63 20.58
CA VAL A 6 -53.35 6.93 21.24
C VAL A 6 -52.62 5.64 21.63
N PHE A 7 -53.34 4.65 22.14
CA PHE A 7 -52.76 3.35 22.52
C PHE A 7 -52.33 2.55 21.28
N ASP A 8 -53.12 2.58 20.21
CA ASP A 8 -52.81 1.94 18.93
C ASP A 8 -51.59 2.58 18.25
N ALA A 9 -51.39 3.90 18.40
CA ALA A 9 -50.21 4.60 17.88
C ALA A 9 -48.91 4.31 18.66
N ILE A 10 -49.01 3.99 19.95
CA ILE A 10 -47.85 3.59 20.78
C ILE A 10 -47.51 2.11 20.55
N SER A 11 -48.52 1.30 20.25
CA SER A 11 -48.35 -0.12 19.91
C SER A 11 -47.52 -0.26 18.62
N GLY A 12 -46.31 -0.80 18.75
CA GLY A 12 -45.36 -0.99 17.65
C GLY A 12 -44.43 0.21 17.37
N TYR A 13 -44.48 1.26 18.21
CA TYR A 13 -43.57 2.40 18.06
C TYR A 13 -42.10 2.01 18.30
N GLU A 14 -41.83 1.09 19.23
CA GLU A 14 -40.48 0.57 19.46
C GLU A 14 -39.93 -0.16 18.22
N GLU A 15 -40.73 -1.03 17.60
CA GLU A 15 -40.35 -1.76 16.38
C GLU A 15 -40.10 -0.80 15.21
N GLN A 16 -40.88 0.28 15.09
CA GLN A 16 -40.65 1.33 14.10
C GLN A 16 -39.33 2.08 14.36
N LEU A 17 -39.03 2.45 15.60
CA LEU A 17 -37.78 3.13 15.95
C LEU A 17 -36.57 2.23 15.72
N VAL A 18 -36.65 0.93 16.03
CA VAL A 18 -35.59 -0.04 15.74
C VAL A 18 -35.35 -0.12 14.24
N ALA A 19 -36.40 -0.32 13.44
CA ALA A 19 -36.28 -0.40 11.98
C ALA A 19 -35.71 0.90 11.37
N GLN A 20 -36.11 2.06 11.90
CA GLN A 20 -35.53 3.35 11.49
C GLN A 20 -34.05 3.46 11.87
N GLY A 21 -33.70 3.10 13.09
CA GLY A 21 -32.30 3.10 13.56
C GLY A 21 -31.41 2.18 12.75
N GLU A 22 -31.89 0.97 12.42
CA GLU A 22 -31.19 0.02 11.56
C GLU A 22 -30.98 0.59 10.14
N ALA A 23 -32.02 1.17 9.55
CA ALA A 23 -31.92 1.78 8.21
C ALA A 23 -30.91 2.94 8.18
N ILE A 24 -30.99 3.85 9.17
CA ILE A 24 -30.07 4.98 9.31
C ILE A 24 -28.64 4.49 9.53
N GLY A 25 -28.45 3.50 10.40
CA GLY A 25 -27.15 2.91 10.71
C GLY A 25 -26.52 2.22 9.50
N MET A 26 -27.31 1.47 8.73
CA MET A 26 -26.85 0.85 7.48
C MET A 26 -26.44 1.89 6.43
N GLU A 27 -27.24 2.94 6.24
CA GLU A 27 -26.93 4.01 5.29
C GLU A 27 -25.66 4.75 5.69
N HIS A 28 -25.55 5.20 6.94
CA HIS A 28 -24.37 5.88 7.46
C HIS A 28 -23.12 5.00 7.39
N GLY A 29 -23.22 3.73 7.81
CA GLY A 29 -22.09 2.80 7.75
C GLY A 29 -21.61 2.57 6.33
N ARG A 30 -22.52 2.49 5.35
CA ARG A 30 -22.17 2.38 3.93
C ARG A 30 -21.44 3.63 3.43
N GLU A 31 -21.94 4.81 3.74
CA GLU A 31 -21.34 6.07 3.31
C GLU A 31 -19.96 6.29 3.93
N GLN A 32 -19.84 6.08 5.24
CA GLN A 32 -18.57 6.17 5.95
C GLN A 32 -17.55 5.16 5.43
N GLY A 33 -17.95 3.89 5.23
CA GLY A 33 -17.06 2.86 4.70
C GLY A 33 -16.52 3.20 3.31
N ILE A 34 -17.33 3.82 2.44
CA ILE A 34 -16.88 4.28 1.11
C ILE A 34 -15.85 5.41 1.24
N LEU A 35 -16.13 6.40 2.08
CA LEU A 35 -15.24 7.55 2.28
C LEU A 35 -13.89 7.12 2.87
N GLU A 36 -13.93 6.35 3.95
CA GLU A 36 -12.73 5.84 4.63
C GLU A 36 -11.92 4.93 3.71
N GLY A 37 -12.58 4.01 2.99
CA GLY A 37 -11.91 3.12 2.04
C GLY A 37 -11.23 3.87 0.90
N HIS A 38 -11.89 4.91 0.37
CA HIS A 38 -11.31 5.76 -0.67
C HIS A 38 -10.10 6.55 -0.16
N GLU A 39 -10.22 7.21 1.00
CA GLU A 39 -9.13 7.98 1.60
C GLU A 39 -7.92 7.09 1.93
N LEU A 40 -8.17 5.93 2.54
CA LEU A 40 -7.13 4.95 2.84
C LEU A 40 -6.45 4.44 1.57
N GLY A 41 -7.22 4.15 0.52
CA GLY A 41 -6.70 3.72 -0.78
C GLY A 41 -5.77 4.77 -1.40
N ILE A 42 -6.14 6.05 -1.36
CA ILE A 42 -5.27 7.15 -1.84
C ILE A 42 -3.98 7.22 -1.03
N MET A 43 -4.09 7.25 0.31
CA MET A 43 -2.91 7.36 1.17
C MET A 43 -1.94 6.20 0.98
N LYS A 44 -2.45 4.96 1.01
CA LYS A 44 -1.63 3.76 0.86
C LYS A 44 -1.07 3.61 -0.55
N GLY A 45 -1.85 3.93 -1.57
CA GLY A 45 -1.38 3.96 -2.95
C GLY A 45 -0.24 4.95 -3.16
N ALA A 46 -0.35 6.17 -2.58
CA ALA A 46 0.70 7.18 -2.65
C ALA A 46 1.98 6.75 -1.90
N GLU A 47 1.84 6.14 -0.72
CA GLU A 47 2.95 5.60 0.07
C GLU A 47 3.74 4.55 -0.72
N ILE A 48 3.04 3.51 -1.22
CA ILE A 48 3.65 2.41 -1.99
C ILE A 48 4.24 2.93 -3.30
N GLY A 49 3.50 3.78 -4.03
CA GLY A 49 3.96 4.35 -5.29
C GLY A 49 5.20 5.21 -5.14
N SER A 50 5.31 6.00 -4.05
CA SER A 50 6.50 6.79 -3.74
C SER A 50 7.72 5.91 -3.50
N GLU A 51 7.54 4.85 -2.70
CA GLU A 51 8.61 3.88 -2.41
C GLU A 51 9.11 3.19 -3.68
N LEU A 52 8.19 2.64 -4.49
CA LEU A 52 8.54 1.96 -5.74
C LEU A 52 9.21 2.91 -6.74
N GLY A 53 8.72 4.15 -6.85
CA GLY A 53 9.32 5.17 -7.70
C GLY A 53 10.77 5.49 -7.30
N PHE A 54 11.04 5.58 -6.00
CA PHE A 54 12.40 5.74 -5.50
C PHE A 54 13.29 4.54 -5.86
N TYR A 55 12.83 3.33 -5.61
CA TYR A 55 13.56 2.11 -5.96
C TYR A 55 13.83 1.97 -7.46
N GLN A 56 12.84 2.29 -8.30
CA GLN A 56 12.97 2.33 -9.74
C GLN A 56 14.06 3.32 -10.17
N GLY A 57 14.07 4.52 -9.59
CA GLY A 57 15.11 5.52 -9.84
C GLY A 57 16.52 5.00 -9.51
N CYS A 58 16.70 4.37 -8.34
CA CYS A 58 17.98 3.76 -7.98
C CYS A 58 18.38 2.64 -8.93
N TYR A 59 17.44 1.76 -9.29
CA TYR A 59 17.69 0.67 -10.24
C TYR A 59 18.15 1.21 -11.60
N LEU A 60 17.50 2.24 -12.14
CA LEU A 60 17.89 2.84 -13.42
C LEU A 60 19.32 3.38 -13.39
N ILE A 61 19.71 4.06 -12.30
CA ILE A 61 21.09 4.56 -12.13
C ILE A 61 22.08 3.40 -12.09
N TRP A 62 21.83 2.37 -11.27
CA TRP A 62 22.72 1.22 -11.18
C TRP A 62 22.81 0.44 -12.48
N ASN A 63 21.69 0.24 -13.18
CA ASN A 63 21.66 -0.43 -14.47
C ASN A 63 22.47 0.34 -15.51
N HIS A 64 22.34 1.67 -15.57
CA HIS A 64 23.15 2.52 -16.43
C HIS A 64 24.65 2.40 -16.11
N MET A 65 25.02 2.44 -14.83
CA MET A 65 26.42 2.27 -14.41
C MET A 65 27.00 0.90 -14.80
N LEU A 66 26.20 -0.18 -14.75
CA LEU A 66 26.63 -1.52 -15.16
C LEU A 66 26.88 -1.63 -16.68
N GLN A 67 26.20 -0.81 -17.48
CA GLN A 67 26.34 -0.77 -18.94
C GLN A 67 27.46 0.16 -19.41
N ASN A 68 27.93 1.07 -18.55
CA ASN A 68 29.00 2.01 -18.87
C ASN A 68 30.36 1.46 -18.41
N GLU A 69 31.26 1.17 -19.35
CA GLU A 69 32.58 0.56 -19.06
C GLU A 69 33.46 1.37 -18.10
N GLU A 70 33.31 2.70 -18.04
CA GLU A 70 34.06 3.55 -17.10
C GLU A 70 33.50 3.46 -15.67
N LEU A 71 32.17 3.31 -15.54
CA LEU A 71 31.47 3.32 -14.25
C LEU A 71 31.25 1.92 -13.68
N LYS A 72 31.26 0.88 -14.52
CA LYS A 72 31.00 -0.50 -14.14
C LYS A 72 31.93 -1.01 -13.06
N ASN A 73 33.21 -0.58 -13.07
CA ASN A 73 34.20 -0.92 -12.05
C ASN A 73 33.91 -0.31 -10.66
N LYS A 74 32.97 0.65 -10.57
CA LYS A 74 32.50 1.22 -9.30
C LYS A 74 31.45 0.34 -8.62
N ILE A 75 30.81 -0.58 -9.35
CA ILE A 75 29.84 -1.51 -8.79
C ILE A 75 30.52 -2.86 -8.56
N PRO A 76 30.53 -3.39 -7.32
CA PRO A 76 31.07 -4.71 -7.05
C PRO A 76 30.34 -5.79 -7.88
N LEU A 77 31.08 -6.77 -8.40
CA LEU A 77 30.51 -7.86 -9.20
C LEU A 77 29.37 -8.60 -8.48
N ARG A 78 29.46 -8.72 -7.14
CA ARG A 78 28.42 -9.31 -6.29
C ARG A 78 27.13 -8.48 -6.26
N ALA A 79 27.23 -7.16 -6.38
CA ALA A 79 26.08 -6.26 -6.45
C ALA A 79 25.37 -6.39 -7.80
N ALA A 80 26.10 -6.58 -8.91
CA ALA A 80 25.51 -6.66 -10.26
C ALA A 80 24.41 -7.74 -10.37
N LYS A 81 24.63 -8.94 -9.83
CA LYS A 81 23.61 -10.00 -9.80
C LYS A 81 22.39 -9.61 -8.96
N SER A 82 22.62 -8.94 -7.84
CA SER A 82 21.53 -8.49 -6.95
C SER A 82 20.70 -7.39 -7.61
N ILE A 83 21.36 -6.48 -8.35
CA ILE A 83 20.72 -5.39 -9.11
C ILE A 83 19.85 -5.96 -10.24
N ALA A 84 20.31 -6.97 -10.97
CA ALA A 84 19.51 -7.63 -12.00
C ALA A 84 18.26 -8.31 -11.41
N SER A 85 18.41 -9.05 -10.31
CA SER A 85 17.27 -9.66 -9.59
C SER A 85 16.31 -8.60 -9.03
N PHE A 86 16.82 -7.44 -8.61
CA PHE A 86 16.01 -6.34 -8.11
C PHE A 86 15.17 -5.71 -9.22
N GLY A 87 15.75 -5.52 -10.42
CA GLY A 87 15.01 -5.10 -11.60
C GLY A 87 13.83 -6.03 -11.93
N MET A 88 14.05 -7.34 -11.89
CA MET A 88 12.98 -8.32 -12.12
C MET A 88 11.85 -8.24 -11.06
N LEU A 89 12.19 -7.98 -9.80
CA LEU A 89 11.17 -7.80 -8.75
C LEU A 89 10.34 -6.52 -8.98
N LEU A 90 10.97 -5.44 -9.45
CA LEU A 90 10.30 -4.18 -9.76
C LEU A 90 9.41 -4.30 -10.99
N GLU A 91 9.87 -4.99 -12.04
CA GLU A 91 9.10 -5.20 -13.28
C GLU A 91 7.88 -6.09 -13.07
N ASN A 92 8.00 -7.10 -12.20
CA ASN A 92 6.91 -8.03 -11.90
C ASN A 92 5.96 -7.53 -10.80
N PHE A 93 6.24 -6.35 -10.21
CA PHE A 93 5.38 -5.83 -9.15
C PHE A 93 4.05 -5.35 -9.73
N GLU A 94 2.95 -5.90 -9.24
CA GLU A 94 1.61 -5.54 -9.67
C GLU A 94 0.77 -5.02 -8.49
N LEU A 95 0.28 -3.78 -8.62
CA LEU A 95 -0.62 -3.19 -7.63
C LEU A 95 -2.06 -3.69 -7.88
N LYS A 96 -2.36 -4.92 -7.45
CA LYS A 96 -3.71 -5.51 -7.48
C LYS A 96 -4.50 -5.18 -6.22
N ASN A 97 -5.81 -5.45 -6.20
CA ASN A 97 -6.68 -5.09 -5.09
C ASN A 97 -6.19 -5.68 -3.76
N LEU A 98 -6.19 -4.84 -2.70
CA LEU A 98 -5.48 -4.95 -1.41
C LEU A 98 -5.83 -6.14 -0.50
N VAL A 99 -6.53 -7.16 -1.00
CA VAL A 99 -6.88 -8.38 -0.24
C VAL A 99 -5.80 -9.47 -0.39
N ASP A 100 -4.85 -9.30 -1.32
CA ASP A 100 -3.76 -10.27 -1.53
C ASP A 100 -2.58 -10.03 -0.59
N GLU A 101 -2.25 -11.05 0.22
CA GLU A 101 -1.01 -11.13 1.00
C GLU A 101 0.25 -10.99 0.10
N ASP A 102 0.10 -11.27 -1.19
CA ASP A 102 1.17 -11.26 -2.18
C ASP A 102 1.84 -9.89 -2.35
N ILE A 103 1.08 -8.79 -2.32
CA ILE A 103 1.64 -7.44 -2.52
C ILE A 103 2.58 -7.04 -1.37
N VAL A 104 2.18 -7.34 -0.14
CA VAL A 104 2.98 -7.06 1.05
C VAL A 104 4.27 -7.88 1.01
N GLN A 105 4.16 -9.16 0.63
CA GLN A 105 5.33 -10.03 0.49
C GLN A 105 6.29 -9.55 -0.61
N ASP A 106 5.76 -9.10 -1.74
CA ASP A 106 6.57 -8.57 -2.84
C ASP A 106 7.29 -7.27 -2.45
N LEU A 107 6.60 -6.34 -1.78
CA LEU A 107 7.24 -5.15 -1.21
C LEU A 107 8.36 -5.51 -0.23
N LEU A 108 8.13 -6.48 0.66
CA LEU A 108 9.17 -6.94 1.59
C LEU A 108 10.38 -7.54 0.86
N ARG A 109 10.17 -8.29 -0.22
CA ARG A 109 11.25 -8.83 -1.06
C ARG A 109 12.04 -7.71 -1.74
N ILE A 110 11.36 -6.71 -2.30
CA ILE A 110 11.96 -5.53 -2.93
C ILE A 110 12.83 -4.79 -1.90
N ARG A 111 12.25 -4.44 -0.73
CA ARG A 111 12.96 -3.79 0.39
C ARG A 111 14.20 -4.57 0.82
N ALA A 112 14.07 -5.88 0.99
CA ALA A 112 15.18 -6.75 1.39
C ALA A 112 16.30 -6.75 0.34
N LYS A 113 15.98 -6.81 -0.96
CA LYS A 113 17.00 -6.71 -2.00
C LYS A 113 17.66 -5.35 -2.08
N PHE A 114 16.91 -4.27 -1.91
CA PHE A 114 17.48 -2.93 -1.84
C PHE A 114 18.49 -2.80 -0.68
N LYS A 115 18.16 -3.32 0.50
CA LYS A 115 19.08 -3.40 1.66
C LYS A 115 20.36 -4.17 1.35
N VAL A 116 20.25 -5.31 0.66
CA VAL A 116 21.43 -6.09 0.24
C VAL A 116 22.31 -5.30 -0.73
N ILE A 117 21.74 -4.65 -1.74
CA ILE A 117 22.51 -3.89 -2.74
C ILE A 117 23.23 -2.71 -2.08
N THR A 118 22.53 -1.95 -1.24
CA THR A 118 23.11 -0.79 -0.53
C THR A 118 24.23 -1.19 0.41
N ALA A 119 24.08 -2.30 1.14
CA ALA A 119 25.15 -2.86 1.98
C ALA A 119 26.39 -3.27 1.17
N ILE A 120 26.22 -3.86 -0.01
CA ILE A 120 27.35 -4.28 -0.87
C ILE A 120 28.04 -3.07 -1.52
N THR A 121 27.27 -2.06 -1.92
CA THR A 121 27.79 -0.86 -2.61
C THR A 121 28.31 0.21 -1.65
N GLY A 122 28.13 0.04 -0.34
CA GLY A 122 28.57 1.00 0.67
C GLY A 122 27.72 2.28 0.71
N LEU A 123 26.50 2.24 0.19
CA LEU A 123 25.56 3.35 0.24
C LEU A 123 24.98 3.50 1.66
N ARG A 124 24.89 4.75 2.13
CA ARG A 124 24.58 5.13 3.51
C ARG A 124 23.22 4.61 4.01
N GLU A 125 23.15 4.30 5.31
CA GLU A 125 21.92 3.93 6.05
C GLU A 125 20.78 4.95 5.88
N THR A 126 21.09 6.23 5.66
CA THR A 126 20.06 7.26 5.44
C THR A 126 19.21 7.03 4.20
N LEU A 127 19.74 6.35 3.17
CA LEU A 127 18.98 5.96 1.97
C LEU A 127 18.11 4.71 2.24
N VAL A 128 18.57 3.84 3.14
CA VAL A 128 17.88 2.62 3.53
C VAL A 128 16.68 2.96 4.41
N ASN A 129 16.84 3.87 5.36
CA ASN A 129 15.86 4.13 6.41
C ASN A 129 14.58 4.87 5.96
N ARG A 130 14.54 5.43 4.74
CA ARG A 130 13.37 6.18 4.25
C ARG A 130 12.11 5.31 4.06
N TYR A 131 12.29 4.02 3.75
CA TYR A 131 11.18 3.07 3.50
C TYR A 131 11.40 1.71 4.19
N SER A 132 12.25 1.67 5.23
CA SER A 132 12.63 0.44 5.92
C SER A 132 11.71 0.02 7.07
N GLN A 133 10.59 0.72 7.30
CA GLN A 133 9.60 0.37 8.31
C GLN A 133 8.39 -0.33 7.69
#